data_AF-A0A420M8K7-F1
#
_entry.id   AF-A0A420M8K7-F1
#
_cell.length_a   1.000
_cell.length_b   1.000
_cell.length_c   1.000
_cell.angle_alpha   90.00
_cell.angle_beta   90.00
_cell.angle_gamma   90.00
#
_symmetry.space_group_name_H-M   'P 1'
#
loop_
_entity.id
_entity.type
_entity.pdbx_description
1 polymer ?
#
loop_
_entity_poly.entity_id
_entity_poly.type
_entity_poly.pdbx_seq_one_letter_code
_entity_poly.pdbx_strand_id
1 'polypeptide(L)'
;MERYEKRRLSAKSQIARKLQITSEEVQTAFPSAGLDFLTSILDISHQVEDWNTILEILDQARQLRYNKKPERVSQVAEWTPWDAKRAKDIIAQAITARNDSTTINSTAVGTSAAQSQCYSSSAAISLSGENLNTSGPRVHIIFCGVSRYRDLAEENSDFISIQIDPAYSSYGGKLLQRFTLEYLCELERTLGRGLVASVALDAPSQEKNIAGPNSQHQHQFVVHQTVVAMIAAENTGLVSLELHGMKWVSDMVMKHGFASHVADVAAEKVVVFAPWDSDYISDKITEDFYMQMQEATAFHRNLSLYPSRDENYAEGHKLLDIAALDGIARRLGTPPKFSFRPRTCYGHGKCTMADWSGTMVVKRTFSSGAKDVYIDSCEKPSMWKNLACTGRNPELKRAKPQRRVTYFHQEYIKSLDDFGEIRVMMCGDDIIEVSRTQWITTTTRDKPRRKLHARAFNLDDDLSWFSSDPEERKGKYSELEAFCVFWHRALIEFFEVTRNFESARVGLRLDIGISPNGDFCINEFPRWFGANWFSEQIRGPGSTEIARKWGERLAQEISRR
;
A
#
# COMPACT_ATOMS: atom_id res chain seq x y z
N MET A 1 -17.56 -27.48 7.48
CA MET A 1 -17.55 -28.51 6.43
C MET A 1 -18.07 -27.98 5.10
N GLU A 2 -19.30 -27.44 5.02
CA GLU A 2 -19.88 -26.93 3.77
C GLU A 2 -19.06 -25.82 3.07
N ARG A 3 -18.56 -24.83 3.82
CA ARG A 3 -17.67 -23.78 3.29
C ARG A 3 -16.34 -24.32 2.74
N TYR A 4 -15.84 -25.43 3.29
CA TYR A 4 -14.59 -26.04 2.85
C TYR A 4 -14.79 -26.77 1.53
N GLU A 5 -15.86 -27.56 1.39
CA GLU A 5 -16.20 -28.24 0.14
C GLU A 5 -16.52 -27.25 -0.99
N LYS A 6 -17.22 -26.14 -0.70
CA LYS A 6 -17.48 -25.09 -1.69
C LYS A 6 -16.17 -24.48 -2.24
N ARG A 7 -15.18 -24.26 -1.38
CA ARG A 7 -13.84 -23.77 -1.80
C ARG A 7 -13.09 -24.83 -2.60
N ARG A 8 -13.20 -26.10 -2.20
CA ARG A 8 -12.57 -27.23 -2.90
C ARG A 8 -13.10 -27.39 -4.33
N LEU A 9 -14.42 -27.35 -4.49
CA LEU A 9 -15.07 -27.39 -5.80
C LEU A 9 -14.72 -26.15 -6.65
N SER A 10 -14.72 -24.96 -6.05
CA SER A 10 -14.32 -23.73 -6.73
C SER A 10 -12.88 -23.80 -7.25
N ALA A 11 -11.93 -24.35 -6.48
CA ALA A 11 -10.55 -24.53 -6.92
C ALA A 11 -10.47 -25.49 -8.12
N LYS A 12 -11.20 -26.62 -8.09
CA LYS A 12 -11.25 -27.56 -9.23
C LYS A 12 -11.79 -26.91 -10.50
N SER A 13 -12.87 -26.13 -10.40
CA SER A 13 -13.43 -25.41 -11.55
C SER A 13 -12.51 -24.33 -12.11
N GLN A 14 -11.68 -23.70 -11.26
CA GLN A 14 -10.68 -22.72 -11.69
C GLN A 14 -9.52 -23.38 -12.45
N ILE A 15 -9.01 -24.51 -11.94
CA ILE A 15 -7.97 -25.31 -12.62
C ILE A 15 -8.48 -25.76 -13.99
N ALA A 16 -9.69 -26.34 -14.02
CA ALA A 16 -10.34 -26.83 -15.24
C ALA A 16 -10.43 -25.74 -16.32
N ARG A 17 -10.94 -24.56 -15.95
CA ARG A 17 -11.05 -23.41 -16.85
C ARG A 17 -9.69 -22.95 -17.38
N LYS A 18 -8.67 -22.89 -16.52
CA LYS A 18 -7.34 -22.37 -16.89
C LYS A 18 -6.63 -23.30 -17.88
N LEU A 19 -6.77 -24.61 -17.69
CA LEU A 19 -6.12 -25.64 -18.50
C LEU A 19 -7.01 -26.15 -19.65
N GLN A 20 -8.19 -25.54 -19.84
CA GLN A 20 -9.16 -25.94 -20.87
C GLN A 20 -9.56 -27.43 -20.81
N ILE A 21 -9.63 -27.98 -19.59
CA ILE A 21 -10.10 -29.34 -19.29
C ILE A 21 -11.42 -29.27 -18.51
N THR A 22 -12.09 -30.41 -18.33
CA THR A 22 -13.32 -30.50 -17.55
C THR A 22 -13.05 -30.56 -16.05
N SER A 23 -14.01 -30.09 -15.24
CA SER A 23 -13.93 -30.24 -13.79
C SER A 23 -13.97 -31.71 -13.33
N GLU A 24 -14.50 -32.60 -14.17
CA GLU A 24 -14.54 -34.05 -13.94
C GLU A 24 -13.18 -34.69 -14.16
N GLU A 25 -12.38 -34.23 -15.13
CA GLU A 25 -10.99 -34.66 -15.32
C GLU A 25 -10.11 -34.28 -14.11
N VAL A 26 -10.29 -33.06 -13.58
CA VAL A 26 -9.59 -32.63 -12.34
C VAL A 26 -10.06 -33.45 -11.14
N GLN A 27 -11.35 -33.76 -11.05
CA GLN A 27 -11.91 -34.59 -9.98
C GLN A 27 -11.41 -36.04 -10.05
N THR A 28 -11.27 -36.59 -11.26
CA THR A 28 -10.80 -37.96 -11.52
C THR A 28 -9.31 -38.10 -11.22
N ALA A 29 -8.49 -37.12 -11.61
CA ALA A 29 -7.07 -37.13 -11.28
C ALA A 29 -6.80 -36.96 -9.78
N PHE A 30 -7.65 -36.17 -9.10
CA PHE A 30 -7.46 -35.75 -7.71
C PHE A 30 -8.72 -35.93 -6.85
N PRO A 31 -9.18 -37.18 -6.62
CA PRO A 31 -10.46 -37.43 -5.94
C PRO A 31 -10.43 -36.97 -4.48
N SER A 32 -9.34 -37.28 -3.77
CA SER A 32 -9.15 -37.01 -2.34
C SER A 32 -8.38 -35.72 -2.04
N ALA A 33 -8.01 -34.92 -3.05
CA ALA A 33 -7.10 -33.78 -2.84
C ALA A 33 -7.68 -32.73 -1.89
N GLY A 34 -6.84 -32.30 -0.93
CA GLY A 34 -7.14 -31.19 -0.03
C GLY A 34 -7.05 -29.82 -0.72
N LEU A 35 -7.58 -28.79 -0.07
CA LEU A 35 -7.62 -27.44 -0.63
C LEU A 35 -6.21 -26.87 -0.88
N ASP A 36 -5.24 -27.15 -0.01
CA ASP A 36 -3.85 -26.66 -0.15
C ASP A 36 -3.15 -27.26 -1.37
N PHE A 37 -3.41 -28.55 -1.65
CA PHE A 37 -2.94 -29.20 -2.86
C PHE A 37 -3.54 -28.54 -4.11
N LEU A 38 -4.87 -28.39 -4.15
CA LEU A 38 -5.56 -27.79 -5.30
C LEU A 38 -5.16 -26.34 -5.53
N THR A 39 -4.94 -25.56 -4.47
CA THR A 39 -4.45 -24.18 -4.58
C THR A 39 -3.04 -24.17 -5.21
N SER A 40 -2.19 -25.14 -4.85
CA SER A 40 -0.86 -25.27 -5.45
C SER A 40 -0.92 -25.72 -6.92
N ILE A 41 -1.88 -26.57 -7.30
CA ILE A 41 -2.11 -26.93 -8.70
C ILE A 41 -2.61 -25.73 -9.51
N LEU A 42 -3.47 -24.90 -8.92
CA LEU A 42 -3.90 -23.65 -9.56
C LEU A 42 -2.72 -22.70 -9.79
N ASP A 43 -1.82 -22.55 -8.81
CA ASP A 43 -0.57 -21.78 -8.99
C ASP A 43 0.32 -22.33 -10.12
N ILE A 44 0.36 -23.66 -10.26
CA ILE A 44 1.11 -24.33 -11.32
C ILE A 44 0.46 -24.10 -12.68
N SER A 45 -0.87 -24.13 -12.79
CA SER A 45 -1.59 -23.89 -14.04
C SER A 45 -1.48 -22.44 -14.55
N HIS A 46 -1.01 -21.52 -13.72
CA HIS A 46 -0.60 -20.18 -14.16
C HIS A 46 0.77 -20.14 -14.85
N GLN A 47 1.61 -21.16 -14.66
CA GLN A 47 2.98 -21.24 -15.21
C GLN A 47 3.12 -22.30 -16.31
N VAL A 48 2.29 -23.33 -16.29
CA VAL A 48 2.27 -24.43 -17.25
C VAL A 48 0.85 -24.55 -17.79
N GLU A 49 0.66 -24.31 -19.08
CA GLU A 49 -0.67 -24.30 -19.69
C GLU A 49 -1.15 -25.69 -20.14
N ASP A 50 -0.27 -26.68 -20.17
CA ASP A 50 -0.58 -28.05 -20.57
C ASP A 50 -0.83 -28.98 -19.37
N TRP A 51 -2.01 -29.61 -19.35
CA TRP A 51 -2.44 -30.50 -18.27
C TRP A 51 -1.56 -31.75 -18.12
N ASN A 52 -1.14 -32.35 -19.24
CA ASN A 52 -0.33 -33.57 -19.21
C ASN A 52 1.06 -33.28 -18.62
N THR A 53 1.67 -32.15 -19.00
CA THR A 53 2.93 -31.67 -18.43
C THR A 53 2.82 -31.48 -16.91
N ILE A 54 1.70 -30.94 -16.42
CA ILE A 54 1.47 -30.81 -14.97
C ILE A 54 1.42 -32.19 -14.30
N LEU A 55 0.70 -33.16 -14.88
CA LEU A 55 0.61 -34.51 -14.34
C LEU A 55 1.97 -35.23 -14.32
N GLU A 56 2.77 -35.08 -15.37
CA GLU A 56 4.12 -35.64 -15.44
C GLU A 56 5.04 -35.07 -14.36
N ILE A 57 5.02 -33.74 -14.16
CA ILE A 57 5.85 -33.09 -13.14
C ILE A 57 5.39 -33.48 -11.73
N LEU A 58 4.08 -33.61 -11.51
CA LEU A 58 3.54 -34.11 -10.25
C LEU A 58 3.97 -35.55 -10.00
N ASP A 59 3.97 -36.41 -11.01
CA ASP A 59 4.47 -37.78 -10.86
C ASP A 59 5.96 -37.80 -10.52
N GLN A 60 6.79 -36.99 -11.17
CA GLN A 60 8.20 -36.83 -10.82
C GLN A 60 8.38 -36.39 -9.36
N ALA A 61 7.59 -35.42 -8.90
CA ALA A 61 7.60 -35.00 -7.51
C ALA A 61 7.22 -36.15 -6.57
N ARG A 62 6.15 -36.90 -6.88
CA ARG A 62 5.72 -38.06 -6.10
C ARG A 62 6.79 -39.15 -6.05
N GLN A 63 7.48 -39.43 -7.15
CA GLN A 63 8.60 -40.38 -7.18
C GLN A 63 9.75 -39.89 -6.28
N LEU A 64 10.04 -38.59 -6.25
CA LEU A 64 11.04 -38.04 -5.33
C LEU A 64 10.63 -38.21 -3.87
N ARG A 65 9.34 -38.11 -3.53
CA ARG A 65 8.83 -38.39 -2.18
C ARG A 65 9.11 -39.84 -1.76
N TYR A 66 8.83 -40.79 -2.65
CA TYR A 66 9.08 -42.22 -2.39
C TYR A 66 10.57 -42.56 -2.30
N ASN A 67 11.37 -42.01 -3.20
CA ASN A 67 12.79 -42.34 -3.29
C ASN A 67 13.63 -41.67 -2.20
N LYS A 68 13.35 -40.39 -1.89
CA LYS A 68 14.16 -39.62 -0.93
C LYS A 68 13.65 -39.67 0.51
N LYS A 69 12.45 -40.22 0.74
CA LYS A 69 11.81 -40.36 2.06
C LYS A 69 12.00 -39.11 2.96
N PRO A 70 11.56 -37.92 2.51
CA PRO A 70 11.78 -36.68 3.25
C PRO A 70 11.16 -36.77 4.66
N GLU A 71 11.89 -36.26 5.66
CA GLU A 71 11.45 -36.29 7.05
C GLU A 71 10.07 -35.63 7.22
N ARG A 72 9.20 -36.27 8.01
CA ARG A 72 7.85 -35.78 8.35
C ARG A 72 6.88 -35.68 7.18
N VAL A 73 7.14 -36.36 6.06
CA VAL A 73 6.20 -36.47 4.94
C VAL A 73 5.68 -37.90 4.82
N SER A 74 4.36 -38.05 4.82
CA SER A 74 3.69 -39.34 4.67
C SER A 74 3.99 -39.98 3.31
N GLN A 75 4.16 -41.31 3.28
CA GLN A 75 4.45 -42.10 2.08
C GLN A 75 3.18 -42.73 1.48
N VAL A 76 2.05 -42.03 1.59
CA VAL A 76 0.75 -42.49 1.04
C VAL A 76 0.74 -42.43 -0.49
N ALA A 77 -0.04 -43.33 -1.11
CA ALA A 77 -0.31 -43.39 -2.56
C ALA A 77 -0.96 -42.11 -3.10
N GLU A 78 -1.76 -41.46 -2.26
CA GLU A 78 -2.48 -40.24 -2.61
C GLU A 78 -1.55 -39.04 -2.78
N TRP A 79 -2.03 -38.06 -3.54
CA TRP A 79 -1.38 -36.78 -3.75
C TRP A 79 -1.36 -35.94 -2.48
N THR A 80 -0.18 -35.44 -2.12
CA THR A 80 0.03 -34.63 -0.93
C THR A 80 0.39 -33.19 -1.29
N PRO A 81 0.14 -32.20 -0.41
CA PRO A 81 0.61 -30.82 -0.63
C PRO A 81 2.12 -30.72 -0.88
N TRP A 82 2.91 -31.70 -0.38
CA TRP A 82 4.33 -31.79 -0.66
C TRP A 82 4.63 -32.06 -2.13
N ASP A 83 3.85 -32.93 -2.79
CA ASP A 83 4.03 -33.26 -4.21
C ASP A 83 3.80 -32.02 -5.09
N ALA A 84 2.74 -31.26 -4.81
CA ALA A 84 2.46 -30.02 -5.54
C ALA A 84 3.51 -28.93 -5.27
N LYS A 85 3.97 -28.78 -4.03
CA LYS A 85 5.05 -27.83 -3.70
C LYS A 85 6.34 -28.21 -4.42
N ARG A 86 6.68 -29.50 -4.46
CA ARG A 86 7.89 -29.97 -5.13
C ARG A 86 7.79 -29.87 -6.65
N ALA A 87 6.61 -30.10 -7.23
CA ALA A 87 6.36 -29.84 -8.65
C ALA A 87 6.61 -28.37 -9.02
N LYS A 88 6.19 -27.43 -8.15
CA LYS A 88 6.47 -25.99 -8.32
C LYS A 88 7.98 -25.70 -8.31
N ASP A 89 8.76 -26.37 -7.45
CA ASP A 89 10.23 -26.23 -7.46
C ASP A 89 10.86 -26.77 -8.76
N ILE A 90 10.38 -27.91 -9.26
CA ILE A 90 10.87 -28.53 -10.51
C ILE A 90 10.62 -27.58 -11.69
N ILE A 91 9.44 -26.96 -11.76
CA ILE A 91 9.10 -25.97 -12.79
C ILE A 91 10.01 -24.75 -12.69
N ALA A 92 10.22 -24.21 -11.48
CA ALA A 92 11.10 -23.06 -11.27
C ALA A 92 12.54 -23.35 -11.70
N GLN A 93 13.05 -24.56 -11.43
CA GLN A 93 14.38 -24.99 -11.87
C GLN A 93 14.46 -25.13 -13.39
N ALA A 94 13.43 -25.70 -14.04
CA ALA A 94 13.38 -25.84 -15.50
C ALA A 94 13.32 -24.49 -16.23
N ILE A 95 12.57 -23.52 -15.68
CA ILE A 95 12.51 -22.15 -16.22
C ILE A 95 13.87 -21.46 -16.10
N THR A 96 14.53 -21.61 -14.94
CA THR A 96 15.87 -21.03 -14.71
C THR A 96 16.90 -21.61 -15.69
N ALA A 97 16.91 -22.92 -15.89
CA ALA A 97 17.83 -23.58 -16.81
C ALA A 97 17.63 -23.20 -18.30
N ARG A 98 16.39 -22.91 -18.73
CA ARG A 98 16.12 -22.38 -20.08
C ARG A 98 16.65 -20.95 -20.26
N ASN A 99 16.50 -20.10 -19.25
CA ASN A 99 17.00 -18.72 -19.32
C ASN A 99 18.53 -18.67 -19.37
N ASP A 100 19.21 -19.57 -18.65
CA ASP A 100 20.68 -19.67 -18.69
C ASP A 100 21.19 -20.20 -20.04
N SER A 101 20.48 -21.15 -20.67
CA SER A 101 20.86 -21.71 -21.99
C SER A 101 20.64 -20.72 -23.14
N THR A 102 19.68 -19.79 -23.01
CA THR A 102 19.42 -18.74 -24.01
C THR A 102 20.52 -17.66 -24.01
N THR A 103 21.20 -17.50 -22.86
CA THR A 103 22.29 -16.53 -22.68
C THR A 103 23.62 -17.03 -23.29
N ILE A 104 23.83 -18.34 -23.40
CA ILE A 104 25.09 -18.92 -23.91
C ILE A 104 25.14 -18.95 -25.45
N ASN A 105 23.99 -19.03 -26.13
CA ASN A 105 23.93 -19.13 -27.60
C ASN A 105 23.99 -17.77 -28.34
N SER A 106 23.96 -16.64 -27.64
CA SER A 106 24.04 -15.31 -28.28
C SER A 106 25.46 -14.71 -28.32
N THR A 107 26.48 -15.45 -27.87
CA THR A 107 27.87 -14.95 -27.77
C THR A 107 28.82 -15.44 -28.87
N ALA A 108 28.32 -16.09 -29.92
CA ALA A 108 29.15 -16.52 -31.04
C ALA A 108 28.51 -16.10 -32.37
N VAL A 109 28.78 -14.86 -32.80
CA VAL A 109 29.15 -14.45 -34.17
C VAL A 109 29.22 -12.91 -34.22
N GLY A 110 30.39 -12.38 -34.59
CA GLY A 110 30.47 -11.17 -35.42
C GLY A 110 30.58 -9.81 -34.74
N THR A 111 31.82 -9.34 -34.60
CA THR A 111 32.24 -7.93 -34.63
C THR A 111 31.52 -7.09 -35.69
N SER A 112 30.97 -5.92 -35.31
CA SER A 112 31.32 -4.57 -35.81
C SER A 112 30.18 -3.56 -35.62
N ALA A 113 30.57 -2.30 -35.50
CA ALA A 113 29.79 -1.11 -35.15
C ALA A 113 28.50 -0.89 -35.94
N ALA A 114 27.43 -0.50 -35.23
CA ALA A 114 26.44 0.48 -35.71
C ALA A 114 25.70 1.10 -34.52
N GLN A 115 25.74 2.43 -34.45
CA GLN A 115 24.96 3.27 -33.54
C GLN A 115 23.46 3.03 -33.76
N SER A 116 22.69 2.95 -32.67
CA SER A 116 21.23 3.14 -32.71
C SER A 116 20.85 4.21 -31.70
N GLN A 117 20.58 5.40 -32.23
CA GLN A 117 20.00 6.54 -31.53
C GLN A 117 18.56 6.20 -31.12
N CYS A 118 18.23 6.39 -29.84
CA CYS A 118 16.86 6.39 -29.38
C CYS A 118 16.38 7.83 -29.20
N TYR A 119 15.24 8.12 -29.81
CA TYR A 119 14.61 9.43 -29.94
C TYR A 119 14.31 10.07 -28.58
N SER A 120 14.96 11.19 -28.31
CA SER A 120 14.55 12.16 -27.30
C SER A 120 13.84 13.29 -28.03
N SER A 121 12.55 13.50 -27.74
CA SER A 121 11.88 14.76 -28.05
C SER A 121 11.38 15.38 -26.76
N SER A 122 12.17 16.32 -26.27
CA SER A 122 11.86 17.23 -25.18
C SER A 122 11.70 18.62 -25.76
N ALA A 123 10.56 19.25 -25.50
CA ALA A 123 10.41 20.70 -25.64
C ALA A 123 10.43 21.30 -24.24
N ALA A 124 11.61 21.77 -23.82
CA ALA A 124 11.82 22.58 -22.63
C ALA A 124 11.96 24.06 -23.05
N ILE A 125 11.20 24.93 -22.39
CA ILE A 125 11.26 26.38 -22.55
C ILE A 125 12.45 26.89 -21.73
N SER A 126 13.29 27.70 -22.39
CA SER A 126 14.53 28.28 -21.85
C SER A 126 14.28 29.41 -20.87
N LEU A 127 15.03 29.41 -19.76
CA LEU A 127 15.47 30.62 -19.05
C LEU A 127 16.98 30.49 -18.79
N SER A 128 17.71 31.50 -19.24
CA SER A 128 19.17 31.60 -19.35
C SER A 128 19.89 31.77 -18.01
N GLY A 129 21.06 31.12 -17.85
CA GLY A 129 22.04 31.40 -16.79
C GLY A 129 23.06 30.28 -16.54
N GLU A 130 24.05 30.17 -17.43
CA GLU A 130 25.35 29.46 -17.43
C GLU A 130 25.77 28.42 -16.33
N ASN A 131 26.00 27.18 -16.82
CA ASN A 131 27.14 26.26 -16.65
C ASN A 131 27.46 25.56 -15.30
N LEU A 132 27.05 24.29 -15.20
CA LEU A 132 27.98 23.15 -15.08
C LEU A 132 27.31 21.82 -15.53
N ASN A 133 27.96 21.13 -16.46
CA ASN A 133 27.52 19.91 -17.15
C ASN A 133 27.61 18.65 -16.27
N THR A 134 26.46 18.07 -15.93
CA THR A 134 26.17 16.62 -15.89
C THR A 134 24.66 16.44 -16.07
N SER A 135 24.17 16.29 -17.30
CA SER A 135 22.73 16.34 -17.62
C SER A 135 21.96 15.04 -17.34
N GLY A 136 22.35 14.28 -16.32
CA GLY A 136 21.65 13.08 -15.84
C GLY A 136 21.12 13.28 -14.42
N PRO A 137 20.04 12.58 -14.03
CA PRO A 137 19.54 12.63 -12.65
C PRO A 137 20.63 12.16 -11.68
N ARG A 138 21.01 13.04 -10.75
CA ARG A 138 22.08 12.79 -9.76
C ARG A 138 21.64 11.79 -8.68
N VAL A 139 20.33 11.64 -8.49
CA VAL A 139 19.71 10.73 -7.51
C VAL A 139 19.01 9.58 -8.24
N HIS A 140 19.20 8.36 -7.73
CA HIS A 140 18.51 7.16 -8.17
C HIS A 140 17.62 6.61 -7.04
N ILE A 141 16.36 6.31 -7.34
CA ILE A 141 15.42 5.72 -6.40
C ILE A 141 15.24 4.24 -6.74
N ILE A 142 15.44 3.37 -5.77
CA ILE A 142 15.05 1.96 -5.85
C ILE A 142 13.75 1.79 -5.05
N PHE A 143 12.63 1.70 -5.74
CA PHE A 143 11.33 1.42 -5.11
C PHE A 143 11.24 -0.07 -4.75
N CYS A 144 11.06 -0.34 -3.47
CA CYS A 144 10.81 -1.69 -2.94
C CYS A 144 9.35 -1.75 -2.49
N GLY A 145 8.53 -2.50 -3.24
CA GLY A 145 7.06 -2.54 -3.15
C GLY A 145 6.42 -2.59 -1.76
N VAL A 146 5.11 -2.30 -1.73
CA VAL A 146 4.31 -2.36 -0.50
C VAL A 146 3.95 -3.81 -0.13
N SER A 147 3.90 -4.13 1.16
CA SER A 147 3.67 -5.48 1.70
C SER A 147 2.24 -6.03 1.52
N ARG A 148 1.32 -5.26 0.91
CA ARG A 148 -0.05 -5.72 0.64
C ARG A 148 -0.12 -6.59 -0.62
N TYR A 149 0.13 -7.88 -0.43
CA TYR A 149 -0.05 -8.96 -1.41
C TYR A 149 -1.53 -9.30 -1.75
N ARG A 150 -2.47 -8.36 -1.61
CA ARG A 150 -3.81 -8.59 -2.17
C ARG A 150 -3.83 -8.08 -3.60
N ASP A 151 -4.31 -8.93 -4.49
CA ASP A 151 -4.52 -8.59 -5.89
C ASP A 151 -5.38 -7.33 -5.98
N LEU A 152 -4.89 -6.31 -6.69
CA LEU A 152 -5.62 -5.05 -6.85
C LEU A 152 -6.93 -5.24 -7.60
N ALA A 153 -7.16 -6.37 -8.27
CA ALA A 153 -8.45 -6.69 -8.86
C ALA A 153 -9.54 -7.10 -7.83
N GLU A 154 -9.24 -7.20 -6.54
CA GLU A 154 -10.22 -7.52 -5.48
C GLU A 154 -10.93 -6.27 -4.91
N GLU A 155 -12.21 -6.38 -4.49
CA GLU A 155 -13.11 -5.32 -3.96
C GLU A 155 -12.58 -4.40 -2.82
N ASN A 156 -11.38 -4.60 -2.28
CA ASN A 156 -10.82 -3.74 -1.22
C ASN A 156 -9.66 -2.87 -1.71
N SER A 157 -9.36 -2.89 -3.02
CA SER A 157 -8.27 -2.12 -3.61
C SER A 157 -8.63 -0.66 -3.89
N ASP A 158 -9.93 -0.33 -3.96
CA ASP A 158 -10.51 1.00 -4.25
C ASP A 158 -9.95 2.15 -3.39
N PHE A 159 -9.35 1.80 -2.25
CA PHE A 159 -8.74 2.76 -1.32
C PHE A 159 -7.33 3.18 -1.70
N ILE A 160 -6.60 2.35 -2.47
CA ILE A 160 -5.16 2.46 -2.71
C ILE A 160 -4.75 2.30 -4.18
N SER A 161 -5.68 1.90 -5.06
CA SER A 161 -5.44 1.82 -6.50
C SER A 161 -5.69 3.18 -7.16
N ILE A 162 -5.33 3.33 -8.43
CA ILE A 162 -5.77 4.38 -9.34
C ILE A 162 -6.14 3.67 -10.63
N GLN A 163 -7.36 3.91 -11.12
CA GLN A 163 -7.78 3.39 -12.41
C GLN A 163 -7.10 4.18 -13.53
N ILE A 164 -6.45 3.46 -14.43
CA ILE A 164 -5.75 4.02 -15.59
C ILE A 164 -6.27 3.30 -16.83
N ASP A 165 -6.87 4.08 -17.73
CA ASP A 165 -7.22 3.62 -19.06
C ASP A 165 -6.07 3.95 -20.03
N PRO A 166 -5.48 2.95 -20.70
CA PRO A 166 -4.46 3.19 -21.72
C PRO A 166 -4.94 4.13 -22.84
N ALA A 167 -6.24 4.17 -23.15
CA ALA A 167 -6.79 5.09 -24.14
C ALA A 167 -6.76 6.55 -23.66
N TYR A 168 -6.97 6.80 -22.36
CA TYR A 168 -6.89 8.14 -21.77
C TYR A 168 -5.45 8.67 -21.71
N SER A 169 -4.42 7.82 -21.84
CA SER A 169 -3.03 8.28 -21.94
C SER A 169 -2.88 9.32 -23.07
N SER A 170 -3.59 9.16 -24.19
CA SER A 170 -3.50 10.08 -25.33
C SER A 170 -4.12 11.48 -25.08
N TYR A 171 -4.95 11.66 -24.04
CA TYR A 171 -5.67 12.92 -23.76
C TYR A 171 -5.51 13.45 -22.33
N GLY A 172 -4.97 12.67 -21.39
CA GLY A 172 -5.06 12.86 -19.93
C GLY A 172 -3.90 13.61 -19.25
N GLY A 173 -3.36 14.65 -19.87
CA GLY A 173 -2.21 15.39 -19.30
C GLY A 173 -0.90 14.58 -19.28
N LYS A 174 0.22 15.26 -18.99
CA LYS A 174 1.58 14.73 -19.22
C LYS A 174 1.91 13.44 -18.44
N LEU A 175 1.36 13.27 -17.24
CA LEU A 175 1.60 12.07 -16.43
C LEU A 175 0.88 10.85 -17.02
N LEU A 176 -0.39 11.00 -17.44
CA LEU A 176 -1.15 9.87 -17.98
C LEU A 176 -0.63 9.42 -19.35
N GLN A 177 -0.05 10.32 -20.14
CA GLN A 177 0.59 10.01 -21.43
C GLN A 177 1.68 8.95 -21.36
N ARG A 178 2.28 8.71 -20.19
CA ARG A 178 3.27 7.64 -20.02
C ARG A 178 2.67 6.24 -19.90
N PHE A 179 1.42 6.12 -19.49
CA PHE A 179 0.79 4.83 -19.24
C PHE A 179 0.22 4.24 -20.53
N THR A 180 1.11 3.94 -21.48
CA THR A 180 0.74 3.15 -22.66
C THR A 180 0.38 1.73 -22.26
N LEU A 181 -0.33 1.02 -23.13
CA LEU A 181 -0.69 -0.38 -22.90
C LEU A 181 0.55 -1.24 -22.69
N GLU A 182 1.59 -1.07 -23.52
CA GLU A 182 2.83 -1.85 -23.40
C GLU A 182 3.51 -1.59 -22.06
N TYR A 183 3.57 -0.32 -21.64
CA TYR A 183 4.20 0.07 -20.38
C TYR A 183 3.45 -0.50 -19.17
N LEU A 184 2.11 -0.46 -19.17
CA LEU A 184 1.28 -1.02 -18.10
C LEU A 184 1.40 -2.55 -18.01
N CYS A 185 1.42 -3.26 -19.14
CA CYS A 185 1.66 -4.70 -19.19
C CYS A 185 3.03 -5.06 -18.61
N GLU A 186 4.07 -4.29 -18.95
CA GLU A 186 5.42 -4.49 -18.43
C GLU A 186 5.51 -4.20 -16.92
N LEU A 187 4.81 -3.17 -16.43
CA LEU A 187 4.70 -2.89 -15.01
C LEU A 187 3.98 -4.03 -14.26
N GLU A 188 2.87 -4.56 -14.78
CA GLU A 188 2.18 -5.72 -14.21
C GLU A 188 3.11 -6.94 -14.14
N ARG A 189 3.90 -7.19 -15.18
CA ARG A 189 4.86 -8.31 -15.22
C ARG A 189 5.97 -8.15 -14.17
N THR A 190 6.48 -6.93 -13.99
CA THR A 190 7.63 -6.63 -13.11
C THR A 190 7.22 -6.49 -11.64
N LEU A 191 6.12 -5.79 -11.37
CA LEU A 191 5.66 -5.49 -10.02
C LEU A 191 4.66 -6.51 -9.47
N GLY A 192 3.93 -7.18 -10.35
CA GLY A 192 2.89 -8.15 -10.02
C GLY A 192 1.55 -7.52 -9.64
N ARG A 193 0.52 -8.40 -9.57
CA ARG A 193 -0.90 -8.04 -9.40
C ARG A 193 -1.25 -7.33 -8.09
N GLY A 194 -0.35 -7.30 -7.10
CA GLY A 194 -0.52 -6.51 -5.88
C GLY A 194 -0.22 -5.02 -6.05
N LEU A 195 0.43 -4.64 -7.14
CA LEU A 195 0.85 -3.26 -7.42
C LEU A 195 0.32 -2.73 -8.75
N VAL A 196 0.14 -3.62 -9.74
CA VAL A 196 -0.49 -3.30 -11.02
C VAL A 196 -1.28 -4.51 -11.44
N ALA A 197 -2.57 -4.34 -11.73
CA ALA A 197 -3.40 -5.42 -12.25
C ALA A 197 -4.21 -4.94 -13.46
N SER A 198 -4.24 -5.75 -14.51
CA SER A 198 -5.23 -5.61 -15.56
C SER A 198 -6.61 -6.07 -15.05
N VAL A 199 -7.64 -5.28 -15.37
CA VAL A 199 -9.03 -5.55 -15.00
C VAL A 199 -9.85 -5.59 -16.28
N ALA A 200 -10.59 -6.69 -16.47
CA ALA A 200 -11.56 -6.78 -17.55
C ALA A 200 -12.74 -5.87 -17.21
N LEU A 201 -13.14 -5.03 -18.16
CA LEU A 201 -14.40 -4.31 -18.06
C LEU A 201 -15.53 -5.33 -18.16
N ASP A 202 -16.22 -5.61 -17.04
CA ASP A 202 -17.54 -6.23 -17.11
C ASP A 202 -18.43 -5.28 -17.90
N ALA A 203 -18.76 -5.63 -19.15
CA ALA A 203 -19.65 -4.84 -19.97
C ALA A 203 -20.96 -4.59 -19.20
N PRO A 204 -21.37 -3.33 -18.97
CA PRO A 204 -22.70 -3.09 -18.44
C PRO A 204 -23.70 -3.63 -19.46
N SER A 205 -24.60 -4.48 -18.97
CA SER A 205 -25.82 -4.85 -19.66
C SER A 205 -26.72 -3.63 -19.80
N GLN A 206 -26.41 -2.73 -20.75
CA GLN A 206 -27.28 -1.72 -21.38
C GLN A 206 -26.42 -0.77 -22.24
N GLU A 207 -26.06 -1.23 -23.43
CA GLU A 207 -25.85 -0.45 -24.68
C GLU A 207 -25.16 -1.35 -25.72
N LYS A 208 -25.78 -2.49 -26.01
CA LYS A 208 -25.56 -3.16 -27.30
C LYS A 208 -26.27 -2.32 -28.34
N ASN A 209 -25.60 -1.32 -28.93
CA ASN A 209 -25.89 -0.83 -30.29
C ASN A 209 -25.01 0.32 -30.77
N ILE A 210 -23.75 0.49 -30.34
CA ILE A 210 -22.77 1.25 -31.14
C ILE A 210 -21.38 0.63 -30.95
N ALA A 211 -21.11 -0.50 -31.58
CA ALA A 211 -19.76 -1.05 -31.69
C ALA A 211 -19.40 -1.22 -33.16
N GLY A 212 -18.67 -0.25 -33.70
CA GLY A 212 -17.90 -0.42 -34.93
C GLY A 212 -16.66 -1.30 -34.69
N PRO A 213 -15.91 -1.67 -35.74
CA PRO A 213 -14.89 -2.73 -35.71
C PRO A 213 -13.60 -2.44 -34.91
N ASN A 214 -13.53 -1.36 -34.13
CA ASN A 214 -12.34 -0.97 -33.37
C ASN A 214 -12.60 -1.09 -31.86
N SER A 215 -12.66 -2.32 -31.34
CA SER A 215 -12.77 -2.61 -29.91
C SER A 215 -11.40 -2.58 -29.21
N GLN A 216 -10.67 -1.46 -29.29
CA GLN A 216 -9.43 -1.23 -28.54
C GLN A 216 -9.67 -0.81 -27.07
N HIS A 217 -10.92 -0.74 -26.62
CA HIS A 217 -11.31 -0.26 -25.29
C HIS A 217 -11.56 -1.39 -24.26
N GLN A 218 -10.89 -2.55 -24.38
CA GLN A 218 -11.19 -3.72 -23.53
C GLN A 218 -10.34 -3.87 -22.26
N HIS A 219 -9.33 -3.03 -22.04
CA HIS A 219 -8.40 -3.18 -20.92
C HIS A 219 -8.32 -1.91 -20.07
N GLN A 220 -8.72 -2.00 -18.81
CA GLN A 220 -8.37 -1.03 -17.79
C GLN A 220 -7.31 -1.62 -16.86
N PHE A 221 -6.49 -0.75 -16.28
CA PHE A 221 -5.51 -1.14 -15.27
C PHE A 221 -5.82 -0.44 -13.96
N VAL A 222 -5.59 -1.15 -12.86
CA VAL A 222 -5.52 -0.56 -11.53
C VAL A 222 -4.06 -0.55 -11.09
N VAL A 223 -3.55 0.64 -10.79
CA VAL A 223 -2.14 0.85 -10.39
C VAL A 223 -2.11 1.36 -8.96
N HIS A 224 -1.25 0.80 -8.13
CA HIS A 224 -1.09 1.27 -6.75
C HIS A 224 -0.68 2.75 -6.72
N GLN A 225 -1.37 3.55 -5.91
CA GLN A 225 -1.21 5.00 -5.83
C GLN A 225 0.25 5.45 -5.67
N THR A 226 1.04 4.75 -4.85
CA THR A 226 2.46 5.03 -4.62
C THR A 226 3.31 4.78 -5.86
N VAL A 227 2.98 3.77 -6.69
CA VAL A 227 3.68 3.51 -7.95
C VAL A 227 3.45 4.68 -8.92
N VAL A 228 2.22 5.17 -9.01
CA VAL A 228 1.91 6.36 -9.83
C VAL A 228 2.69 7.60 -9.35
N ALA A 229 2.80 7.79 -8.03
CA ALA A 229 3.62 8.88 -7.46
C ALA A 229 5.13 8.70 -7.74
N MET A 230 5.67 7.48 -7.72
CA MET A 230 7.07 7.24 -8.10
C MET A 230 7.32 7.57 -9.58
N ILE A 231 6.42 7.15 -10.47
CA ILE A 231 6.51 7.46 -11.89
C ILE A 231 6.42 8.97 -12.11
N ALA A 232 5.58 9.67 -11.35
CA ALA A 232 5.54 11.13 -11.35
C ALA A 232 6.85 11.77 -10.84
N ALA A 233 7.50 11.18 -9.84
CA ALA A 233 8.81 11.64 -9.36
C ALA A 233 9.88 11.52 -10.46
N GLU A 234 9.95 10.37 -11.15
CA GLU A 234 10.87 10.17 -12.29
C GLU A 234 10.60 11.19 -13.42
N ASN A 235 9.34 11.52 -13.68
CA ASN A 235 8.96 12.49 -14.72
C ASN A 235 9.50 13.90 -14.51
N THR A 236 9.95 14.23 -13.30
CA THR A 236 10.61 15.52 -13.04
C THR A 236 11.98 15.62 -13.70
N GLY A 237 12.61 14.48 -14.05
CA GLY A 237 14.00 14.41 -14.49
C GLY A 237 15.03 14.68 -13.38
N LEU A 238 14.60 14.95 -12.15
CA LEU A 238 15.49 15.17 -10.99
C LEU A 238 16.03 13.86 -10.42
N VAL A 239 15.31 12.76 -10.66
CA VAL A 239 15.60 11.42 -10.15
C VAL A 239 15.44 10.40 -11.27
N SER A 240 16.21 9.32 -11.21
CA SER A 240 15.94 8.09 -11.96
C SER A 240 15.27 7.08 -11.04
N LEU A 241 14.58 6.09 -11.62
CA LEU A 241 13.76 5.16 -10.86
C LEU A 241 13.95 3.72 -11.31
N GLU A 242 14.04 2.82 -10.34
CA GLU A 242 13.89 1.38 -10.51
C GLU A 242 12.70 0.89 -9.68
N LEU A 243 11.82 0.08 -10.26
CA LEU A 243 10.56 -0.35 -9.66
C LEU A 243 10.58 -1.87 -9.39
N HIS A 244 10.58 -2.27 -8.12
CA HIS A 244 10.61 -3.67 -7.71
C HIS A 244 9.42 -4.10 -6.85
N GLY A 245 8.87 -5.27 -7.17
CA GLY A 245 7.88 -5.95 -6.34
C GLY A 245 8.52 -6.67 -5.15
N MET A 246 7.67 -7.13 -4.21
CA MET A 246 8.12 -7.79 -2.98
C MET A 246 8.84 -9.14 -3.20
N LYS A 247 8.62 -9.81 -4.34
CA LYS A 247 9.39 -11.01 -4.70
C LYS A 247 10.86 -10.68 -4.89
N TRP A 248 11.17 -9.64 -5.67
CA TRP A 248 12.54 -9.20 -5.88
C TRP A 248 13.20 -8.80 -4.55
N VAL A 249 12.50 -8.05 -3.71
CA VAL A 249 12.98 -7.68 -2.37
C VAL A 249 13.33 -8.93 -1.56
N SER A 250 12.43 -9.91 -1.54
CA SER A 250 12.65 -11.17 -0.81
C SER A 250 13.88 -11.92 -1.33
N ASP A 251 14.04 -12.01 -2.65
CA ASP A 251 15.19 -12.66 -3.28
C ASP A 251 16.51 -11.93 -2.95
N MET A 252 16.50 -10.60 -2.93
CA MET A 252 17.66 -9.78 -2.56
C MET A 252 18.05 -9.95 -1.10
N VAL A 253 17.07 -9.97 -0.17
CA VAL A 253 17.32 -10.26 1.24
C VAL A 253 17.91 -11.67 1.40
N MET A 254 17.28 -12.68 0.79
CA MET A 254 17.73 -14.07 0.91
C MET A 254 19.16 -14.30 0.40
N LYS A 255 19.56 -13.55 -0.64
CA LYS A 255 20.89 -13.66 -1.27
C LYS A 255 21.91 -12.67 -0.70
N HIS A 256 21.53 -11.83 0.26
CA HIS A 256 22.36 -10.71 0.73
C HIS A 256 22.84 -9.80 -0.43
N GLY A 257 21.98 -9.57 -1.41
CA GLY A 257 22.34 -8.92 -2.68
C GLY A 257 22.29 -7.39 -2.67
N PHE A 258 21.64 -6.75 -1.69
CA PHE A 258 21.37 -5.31 -1.70
C PHE A 258 22.63 -4.45 -1.81
N ALA A 259 23.67 -4.75 -1.04
CA ALA A 259 24.91 -3.99 -1.07
C ALA A 259 25.57 -4.02 -2.47
N SER A 260 25.63 -5.20 -3.09
CA SER A 260 26.19 -5.36 -4.43
C SER A 260 25.37 -4.62 -5.48
N HIS A 261 24.04 -4.74 -5.45
CA HIS A 261 23.18 -4.03 -6.40
C HIS A 261 23.33 -2.51 -6.29
N VAL A 262 23.38 -1.97 -5.07
CA VAL A 262 23.61 -0.54 -4.86
C VAL A 262 24.99 -0.10 -5.36
N ALA A 263 26.02 -0.93 -5.19
CA ALA A 263 27.37 -0.61 -5.66
C ALA A 263 27.46 -0.47 -7.19
N ASP A 264 26.59 -1.18 -7.92
CA ASP A 264 26.55 -1.14 -9.38
C ASP A 264 25.72 0.04 -9.93
N VAL A 265 24.96 0.74 -9.09
CA VAL A 265 24.18 1.91 -9.50
C VAL A 265 25.09 3.13 -9.67
N ALA A 266 25.24 3.57 -10.92
CA ALA A 266 25.97 4.78 -11.28
C ALA A 266 25.17 6.06 -10.98
N ALA A 267 24.99 6.37 -9.69
CA ALA A 267 24.35 7.61 -9.22
C ALA A 267 25.12 8.23 -8.06
N GLU A 268 25.06 9.56 -7.94
CA GLU A 268 25.70 10.27 -6.83
C GLU A 268 25.03 9.98 -5.50
N LYS A 269 23.73 9.68 -5.54
CA LYS A 269 22.93 9.26 -4.39
C LYS A 269 21.97 8.17 -4.79
N VAL A 270 21.86 7.14 -3.95
CA VAL A 270 20.90 6.05 -4.08
C VAL A 270 19.94 6.09 -2.89
N VAL A 271 18.65 6.14 -3.17
CA VAL A 271 17.58 6.13 -2.17
C VAL A 271 16.80 4.84 -2.34
N VAL A 272 16.89 3.94 -1.37
CA VAL A 272 15.99 2.79 -1.32
C VAL A 272 14.69 3.26 -0.71
N PHE A 273 13.63 3.27 -1.51
CA PHE A 273 12.30 3.66 -1.07
C PHE A 273 11.48 2.44 -0.65
N ALA A 274 11.25 2.25 0.65
CA ALA A 274 10.60 1.07 1.23
C ALA A 274 9.41 1.45 2.14
N PRO A 275 8.24 1.83 1.57
CA PRO A 275 7.05 2.24 2.32
C PRO A 275 6.25 1.02 2.80
N TRP A 276 6.65 0.40 3.91
CA TRP A 276 6.06 -0.87 4.35
C TRP A 276 4.87 -0.71 5.29
N ASP A 277 3.84 -1.55 5.11
CA ASP A 277 2.70 -1.55 6.01
C ASP A 277 3.09 -2.13 7.38
N SER A 278 2.76 -1.35 8.39
CA SER A 278 2.83 -1.58 9.82
C SER A 278 2.56 -3.01 10.32
N ASP A 279 1.57 -3.70 9.75
CA ASP A 279 1.17 -5.05 10.19
C ASP A 279 2.29 -6.09 9.98
N TYR A 280 3.19 -5.83 9.01
CA TYR A 280 4.21 -6.76 8.51
C TYR A 280 5.65 -6.38 8.90
N ILE A 281 5.84 -5.36 9.75
CA ILE A 281 7.18 -4.93 10.18
C ILE A 281 7.92 -6.03 10.99
N SER A 282 7.22 -7.01 11.57
CA SER A 282 7.91 -8.13 12.27
C SER A 282 8.12 -9.37 11.40
N ASP A 283 7.87 -9.30 10.10
CA ASP A 283 8.17 -10.43 9.24
C ASP A 283 9.70 -10.57 9.16
N LYS A 284 10.19 -11.82 9.22
CA LYS A 284 11.64 -12.09 9.19
C LYS A 284 12.32 -11.39 8.02
N ILE A 285 11.67 -11.34 6.85
CA ILE A 285 12.18 -10.67 5.65
C ILE A 285 12.35 -9.16 5.88
N THR A 286 11.39 -8.51 6.54
CA THR A 286 11.42 -7.08 6.87
C THR A 286 12.56 -6.77 7.83
N GLU A 287 12.73 -7.57 8.89
CA GLU A 287 13.83 -7.42 9.85
C GLU A 287 15.20 -7.64 9.20
N ASP A 288 15.35 -8.73 8.43
CA ASP A 288 16.58 -9.06 7.72
C ASP A 288 16.94 -7.95 6.70
N PHE A 289 15.96 -7.37 6.01
CA PHE A 289 16.17 -6.23 5.12
C PHE A 289 16.71 -5.01 5.86
N TYR A 290 16.10 -4.62 6.98
CA TYR A 290 16.56 -3.44 7.72
C TYR A 290 17.98 -3.65 8.27
N MET A 291 18.31 -4.87 8.71
CA MET A 291 19.68 -5.21 9.12
C MET A 291 20.65 -5.08 7.94
N GLN A 292 20.34 -5.67 6.79
CA GLN A 292 21.20 -5.57 5.60
C GLN A 292 21.33 -4.14 5.08
N MET A 293 20.26 -3.34 5.14
CA MET A 293 20.31 -1.93 4.76
C MET A 293 21.16 -1.11 5.74
N GLN A 294 21.11 -1.42 7.04
CA GLN A 294 21.98 -0.79 8.03
C GLN A 294 23.46 -1.13 7.77
N GLU A 295 23.76 -2.37 7.42
CA GLU A 295 25.12 -2.78 7.02
C GLU A 295 25.54 -2.06 5.73
N ALA A 296 24.72 -2.07 4.69
CA ALA A 296 25.04 -1.44 3.41
C ALA A 296 25.27 0.08 3.56
N THR A 297 24.42 0.78 4.31
CA THR A 297 24.57 2.24 4.56
C THR A 297 25.82 2.58 5.37
N ALA A 298 26.38 1.63 6.14
CA ALA A 298 27.64 1.83 6.84
C ALA A 298 28.85 1.87 5.88
N PHE A 299 28.77 1.18 4.73
CA PHE A 299 29.85 1.10 3.74
C PHE A 299 29.63 2.01 2.52
N HIS A 300 28.38 2.35 2.21
CA HIS A 300 28.00 3.17 1.05
C HIS A 300 27.42 4.51 1.52
N ARG A 301 28.26 5.56 1.57
CA ARG A 301 27.84 6.90 2.04
C ARG A 301 26.80 7.58 1.15
N ASN A 302 26.71 7.19 -0.11
CA ASN A 302 25.72 7.67 -1.06
C ASN A 302 24.37 6.93 -0.96
N LEU A 303 24.28 5.86 -0.16
CA LEU A 303 23.06 5.08 0.05
C LEU A 303 22.26 5.63 1.23
N SER A 304 20.96 5.75 1.05
CA SER A 304 20.01 6.09 2.11
C SER A 304 18.75 5.24 2.02
N LEU A 305 18.13 4.98 3.17
CA LEU A 305 16.84 4.31 3.26
C LEU A 305 15.76 5.35 3.60
N TYR A 306 14.68 5.35 2.83
CA TYR A 306 13.58 6.28 3.00
C TYR A 306 12.23 5.55 2.81
N PRO A 307 11.23 5.73 3.66
CA PRO A 307 11.35 6.25 5.02
C PRO A 307 12.33 5.41 5.86
N SER A 308 12.80 5.98 6.96
CA SER A 308 13.66 5.23 7.89
C SER A 308 12.88 4.08 8.56
N ARG A 309 13.60 3.14 9.18
CA ARG A 309 12.97 2.10 10.01
C ARG A 309 12.09 2.69 11.10
N ASP A 310 12.58 3.74 11.76
CA ASP A 310 11.88 4.41 12.86
C ASP A 310 10.61 5.09 12.35
N GLU A 311 10.65 5.73 11.19
CA GLU A 311 9.46 6.32 10.58
C GLU A 311 8.43 5.28 10.13
N ASN A 312 8.85 4.18 9.50
CA ASN A 312 7.93 3.09 9.15
C ASN A 312 7.29 2.47 10.41
N TYR A 313 8.05 2.32 11.50
CA TYR A 313 7.50 1.90 12.78
C TYR A 313 6.49 2.92 13.31
N ALA A 314 6.81 4.21 13.25
CA ALA A 314 5.95 5.29 13.71
C ALA A 314 4.65 5.39 12.92
N GLU A 315 4.69 5.21 11.60
CA GLU A 315 3.49 5.18 10.76
C GLU A 315 2.55 4.04 11.14
N GLY A 316 3.11 2.89 11.53
CA GLY A 316 2.30 1.83 12.08
C GLY A 316 1.79 2.05 13.50
N HIS A 317 2.48 2.88 14.27
CA HIS A 317 2.30 3.02 15.70
C HIS A 317 1.63 4.34 16.06
N LYS A 318 0.29 4.33 16.09
CA LYS A 318 -0.55 5.52 16.37
C LYS A 318 -0.12 6.41 17.55
N LEU A 319 0.48 5.86 18.60
CA LEU A 319 0.82 6.68 19.78
C LEU A 319 1.91 7.72 19.51
N LEU A 320 2.84 7.47 18.59
CA LEU A 320 3.90 8.46 18.31
C LEU A 320 3.28 9.69 17.65
N ASP A 321 2.40 9.47 16.68
CA ASP A 321 1.62 10.51 16.03
C ASP A 321 0.70 11.24 17.02
N ILE A 322 -0.04 10.51 17.85
CA ILE A 322 -0.93 11.12 18.86
C ILE A 322 -0.13 11.94 19.89
N ALA A 323 1.04 11.44 20.33
CA ALA A 323 1.90 12.19 21.25
C ALA A 323 2.44 13.47 20.61
N ALA A 324 2.81 13.45 19.33
CA ALA A 324 3.22 14.64 18.59
C ALA A 324 2.07 15.65 18.50
N LEU A 325 0.87 15.20 18.12
CA LEU A 325 -0.32 16.06 18.05
C LEU A 325 -0.66 16.68 19.41
N ASP A 326 -0.69 15.86 20.46
CA ASP A 326 -0.96 16.32 21.82
C ASP A 326 0.13 17.29 22.33
N GLY A 327 1.38 17.05 21.92
CA GLY A 327 2.52 17.91 22.23
C GLY A 327 2.41 19.27 21.56
N ILE A 328 2.10 19.31 20.26
CA ILE A 328 1.88 20.56 19.50
C ILE A 328 0.73 21.35 20.09
N ALA A 329 -0.41 20.70 20.36
CA ALA A 329 -1.59 21.34 20.91
C ALA A 329 -1.33 22.08 22.23
N ARG A 330 -0.40 21.57 23.06
CA ARG A 330 -0.03 22.17 24.35
C ARG A 330 1.07 23.25 24.27
N ARG A 331 1.65 23.50 23.09
CA ARG A 331 2.69 24.55 22.94
C ARG A 331 2.07 25.93 23.14
N LEU A 332 2.80 26.82 23.80
CA LEU A 332 2.38 28.22 24.01
C LEU A 332 2.10 28.98 22.71
N GLY A 333 2.77 28.61 21.61
CA GLY A 333 2.57 29.22 20.29
C GLY A 333 1.38 28.68 19.51
N THR A 334 0.65 27.69 20.03
CA THR A 334 -0.50 27.10 19.32
C THR A 334 -1.73 27.97 19.52
N PRO A 335 -2.40 28.43 18.44
CA PRO A 335 -3.63 29.22 18.55
C PRO A 335 -4.70 28.45 19.35
N PRO A 336 -5.43 29.10 20.28
CA PRO A 336 -6.43 28.41 21.10
C PRO A 336 -7.45 27.61 20.28
N LYS A 337 -7.97 28.18 19.19
CA LYS A 337 -8.91 27.50 18.28
C LYS A 337 -8.34 26.28 17.55
N PHE A 338 -7.02 26.10 17.54
CA PHE A 338 -6.34 24.96 16.90
C PHE A 338 -5.77 23.96 17.93
N SER A 339 -5.98 24.24 19.24
CA SER A 339 -5.39 23.49 20.35
C SER A 339 -6.25 22.34 20.87
N PHE A 340 -7.50 22.19 20.40
CA PHE A 340 -8.37 21.12 20.89
C PHE A 340 -7.80 19.74 20.56
N ARG A 341 -7.73 18.89 21.59
CA ARG A 341 -7.36 17.47 21.50
C ARG A 341 -8.25 16.65 22.42
N PRO A 342 -8.73 15.47 21.99
CA PRO A 342 -9.43 14.57 22.90
C PRO A 342 -8.48 14.15 24.03
N ARG A 343 -9.01 14.05 25.25
CA ARG A 343 -8.23 13.52 26.37
C ARG A 343 -7.73 12.12 26.03
N THR A 344 -6.42 11.89 26.19
CA THR A 344 -5.79 10.62 25.80
C THR A 344 -5.09 9.97 26.98
N CYS A 345 -5.29 8.65 27.13
CA CYS A 345 -4.42 7.78 27.90
C CYS A 345 -3.72 6.80 26.96
N TYR A 346 -2.39 6.88 26.92
CA TYR A 346 -1.53 6.07 26.07
C TYR A 346 -1.52 4.56 26.42
N GLY A 347 -2.30 4.14 27.42
CA GLY A 347 -2.49 2.72 27.75
C GLY A 347 -1.36 2.10 28.58
N HIS A 348 -0.33 2.86 28.94
CA HIS A 348 0.78 2.46 29.80
C HIS A 348 0.91 3.36 31.04
N GLY A 349 1.48 2.82 32.13
CA GLY A 349 1.65 3.56 33.38
C GLY A 349 0.32 3.85 34.10
N LYS A 350 0.27 4.94 34.88
CA LYS A 350 -0.96 5.36 35.57
C LYS A 350 -1.99 5.84 34.54
N CYS A 351 -3.21 5.30 34.59
CA CYS A 351 -4.29 5.73 33.72
C CYS A 351 -4.61 7.23 33.90
N THR A 352 -4.41 8.02 32.84
CA THR A 352 -4.70 9.47 32.81
C THR A 352 -6.16 9.79 32.53
N MET A 353 -7.01 8.77 32.37
CA MET A 353 -8.45 8.90 32.17
C MET A 353 -9.23 8.07 33.20
N ALA A 354 -8.66 7.82 34.39
CA ALA A 354 -9.29 7.02 35.44
C ALA A 354 -10.56 7.66 36.02
N ASP A 355 -10.63 8.99 35.97
CA ASP A 355 -11.72 9.86 36.40
C ASP A 355 -12.71 10.20 35.27
N TRP A 356 -12.49 9.71 34.05
CA TRP A 356 -13.40 9.93 32.94
C TRP A 356 -14.67 9.12 33.13
N SER A 357 -15.84 9.77 32.99
CA SER A 357 -17.18 9.15 33.19
C SER A 357 -18.04 9.10 31.91
N GLY A 358 -17.45 9.36 30.75
CA GLY A 358 -18.16 9.42 29.46
C GLY A 358 -17.92 8.21 28.55
N THR A 359 -18.38 8.32 27.31
CA THR A 359 -17.99 7.39 26.24
C THR A 359 -16.49 7.51 25.99
N MET A 360 -15.81 6.38 25.80
CA MET A 360 -14.42 6.34 25.39
C MET A 360 -14.24 5.46 24.16
N VAL A 361 -13.19 5.74 23.42
CA VAL A 361 -12.72 4.90 22.32
C VAL A 361 -11.45 4.19 22.73
N VAL A 362 -11.42 2.85 22.58
CA VAL A 362 -10.24 2.01 22.79
C VAL A 362 -9.73 1.56 21.43
N LYS A 363 -8.46 1.82 21.16
CA LYS A 363 -7.83 1.56 19.86
C LYS A 363 -6.58 0.70 20.05
N ARG A 364 -6.36 -0.28 19.18
CA ARG A 364 -5.04 -0.95 19.05
C ARG A 364 -4.03 -0.01 18.39
N THR A 365 -2.79 -0.01 18.88
CA THR A 365 -1.71 0.82 18.31
C THR A 365 -1.42 0.46 16.85
N PHE A 366 -1.13 -0.81 16.56
CA PHE A 366 -0.95 -1.36 15.21
C PHE A 366 -2.25 -2.00 14.71
N SER A 367 -3.02 -1.27 13.89
CA SER A 367 -4.24 -1.75 13.24
C SER A 367 -4.75 -0.69 12.27
N SER A 368 -5.41 -1.07 11.19
CA SER A 368 -5.98 -0.15 10.21
C SER A 368 -7.45 -0.48 9.90
N GLY A 369 -8.18 0.50 9.35
CA GLY A 369 -9.56 0.30 8.88
C GLY A 369 -10.58 -0.03 9.97
N ALA A 370 -10.41 0.56 11.15
CA ALA A 370 -11.30 0.42 12.31
C ALA A 370 -11.49 -1.01 12.88
N LYS A 371 -10.69 -1.99 12.47
CA LYS A 371 -10.85 -3.41 12.88
C LYS A 371 -10.77 -3.64 14.39
N ASP A 372 -9.89 -2.92 15.07
CA ASP A 372 -9.61 -3.07 16.50
C ASP A 372 -9.94 -1.77 17.26
N VAL A 373 -11.08 -1.15 16.90
CA VAL A 373 -11.63 0.04 17.55
C VAL A 373 -12.90 -0.33 18.29
N TYR A 374 -12.95 -0.05 19.58
CA TYR A 374 -14.11 -0.28 20.44
C TYR A 374 -14.59 1.04 21.00
N ILE A 375 -15.88 1.32 20.92
CA ILE A 375 -16.50 2.56 21.41
C ILE A 375 -17.61 2.16 22.36
N ASP A 376 -17.51 2.60 23.62
CA ASP A 376 -18.54 2.35 24.62
C ASP A 376 -18.36 3.24 25.86
N SER A 377 -19.33 3.17 26.79
CA SER A 377 -19.22 3.80 28.10
C SER A 377 -18.01 3.26 28.88
N CYS A 378 -17.26 4.17 29.52
CA CYS A 378 -16.16 3.81 30.40
C CYS A 378 -16.60 3.01 31.64
N GLU A 379 -17.89 2.97 31.96
CA GLU A 379 -18.41 2.17 33.08
C GLU A 379 -18.38 0.68 32.77
N LYS A 380 -18.35 0.28 31.49
CA LYS A 380 -18.36 -1.14 31.10
C LYS A 380 -17.00 -1.80 31.37
N PRO A 381 -16.95 -2.87 32.19
CA PRO A 381 -15.70 -3.55 32.53
C PRO A 381 -14.92 -4.08 31.32
N SER A 382 -15.63 -4.48 30.25
CA SER A 382 -15.03 -5.01 29.01
C SER A 382 -14.07 -4.03 28.33
N MET A 383 -14.33 -2.73 28.44
CA MET A 383 -13.50 -1.69 27.81
C MET A 383 -12.10 -1.62 28.43
N TRP A 384 -11.95 -2.05 29.69
CA TRP A 384 -10.69 -2.01 30.42
C TRP A 384 -9.84 -3.27 30.26
N LYS A 385 -10.42 -4.36 29.74
CA LYS A 385 -9.79 -5.69 29.70
C LYS A 385 -8.43 -5.69 29.00
N ASN A 386 -8.29 -4.86 27.97
CA ASN A 386 -7.07 -4.80 27.14
C ASN A 386 -6.13 -3.64 27.50
N LEU A 387 -6.49 -2.81 28.49
CA LEU A 387 -5.76 -1.61 28.86
C LEU A 387 -4.81 -1.87 30.03
N ALA A 388 -3.51 -1.91 29.76
CA ALA A 388 -2.49 -2.19 30.76
C ALA A 388 -2.44 -1.12 31.88
N CYS A 389 -2.78 0.14 31.57
CA CYS A 389 -2.80 1.25 32.52
C CYS A 389 -3.79 1.12 33.69
N THR A 390 -4.72 0.17 33.64
CA THR A 390 -5.74 -0.01 34.69
C THR A 390 -5.34 -0.98 35.80
N GLY A 391 -4.25 -1.72 35.63
CA GLY A 391 -3.88 -2.79 36.56
C GLY A 391 -4.87 -3.96 36.64
N ARG A 392 -5.95 -3.96 35.83
CA ARG A 392 -7.03 -4.97 35.84
C ARG A 392 -6.76 -6.14 34.90
N ASN A 393 -5.50 -6.40 34.53
CA ASN A 393 -5.14 -7.41 33.54
C ASN A 393 -4.72 -8.73 34.23
N PRO A 394 -5.59 -9.76 34.32
CA PRO A 394 -5.32 -10.94 35.15
C PRO A 394 -4.42 -11.98 34.45
N GLU A 395 -4.17 -11.88 33.13
CA GLU A 395 -3.66 -13.01 32.33
C GLU A 395 -2.38 -12.78 31.54
N LEU A 396 -1.69 -11.64 31.70
CA LEU A 396 -0.41 -11.39 31.01
C LEU A 396 0.77 -12.26 31.51
N LYS A 397 0.57 -13.12 32.53
CA LYS A 397 1.64 -13.94 33.13
C LYS A 397 1.92 -15.28 32.41
N ARG A 398 1.15 -15.68 31.39
CA ARG A 398 1.29 -17.03 30.77
C ARG A 398 1.35 -17.10 29.25
N ALA A 399 1.30 -15.98 28.53
CA ALA A 399 1.43 -16.02 27.08
C ALA A 399 2.91 -16.14 26.66
N LYS A 400 3.20 -17.06 25.73
CA LYS A 400 4.47 -17.11 24.96
C LYS A 400 4.77 -15.71 24.39
N PRO A 401 6.03 -15.37 24.06
CA PRO A 401 6.43 -14.06 23.53
C PRO A 401 5.91 -13.82 22.10
N GLN A 402 4.60 -13.93 21.89
CA GLN A 402 3.91 -13.34 20.75
C GLN A 402 3.71 -11.85 21.05
N ARG A 403 4.02 -11.02 20.05
CA ARG A 403 3.90 -9.55 20.00
C ARG A 403 2.94 -9.00 21.07
N ARG A 404 3.46 -8.20 22.01
CA ARG A 404 2.64 -7.51 23.02
C ARG A 404 1.71 -6.53 22.31
N VAL A 405 0.48 -6.95 22.05
CA VAL A 405 -0.57 -6.09 21.47
C VAL A 405 -0.84 -4.97 22.47
N THR A 406 -0.64 -3.72 22.06
CA THR A 406 -0.85 -2.56 22.91
C THR A 406 -2.13 -1.84 22.51
N TYR A 407 -2.92 -1.46 23.51
CA TYR A 407 -4.13 -0.67 23.36
C TYR A 407 -4.00 0.62 24.14
N PHE A 408 -4.62 1.67 23.63
CA PHE A 408 -4.77 2.96 24.30
C PHE A 408 -6.22 3.39 24.24
N HIS A 409 -6.57 4.45 24.98
CA HIS A 409 -7.93 4.97 24.97
C HIS A 409 -7.96 6.49 24.97
N GLN A 410 -8.99 7.03 24.33
CA GLN A 410 -9.22 8.46 24.18
C GLN A 410 -10.68 8.80 24.51
N GLU A 411 -10.91 10.06 24.84
CA GLU A 411 -12.24 10.66 24.83
C GLU A 411 -12.89 10.46 23.45
N TYR A 412 -14.16 10.08 23.46
CA TYR A 412 -14.91 9.87 22.24
C TYR A 412 -15.40 11.19 21.65
N ILE A 413 -15.05 11.46 20.39
CA ILE A 413 -15.53 12.62 19.64
C ILE A 413 -16.75 12.19 18.81
N LYS A 414 -17.94 12.63 19.23
CA LYS A 414 -19.22 12.23 18.61
C LYS A 414 -19.30 12.55 17.12
N SER A 415 -18.71 13.67 16.68
CA SER A 415 -18.74 14.07 15.27
C SER A 415 -18.13 13.01 14.34
N LEU A 416 -17.15 12.22 14.80
CA LEU A 416 -16.50 11.21 13.97
C LEU A 416 -17.46 10.06 13.57
N ASP A 417 -18.52 9.83 14.36
CA ASP A 417 -19.56 8.84 14.03
C ASP A 417 -20.74 9.46 13.29
N ASP A 418 -21.20 10.64 13.72
CA ASP A 418 -22.36 11.31 13.11
C ASP A 418 -22.02 11.95 11.76
N PHE A 419 -20.92 12.71 11.72
CA PHE A 419 -20.51 13.54 10.58
C PHE A 419 -19.49 12.80 9.71
N GLY A 420 -18.60 12.03 10.34
CA GLY A 420 -17.41 11.44 9.73
C GLY A 420 -16.17 12.33 9.91
N GLU A 421 -15.23 12.21 8.97
CA GLU A 421 -13.96 12.95 8.96
C GLU A 421 -13.89 13.85 7.73
N ILE A 422 -13.38 15.06 7.90
CA ILE A 422 -12.87 15.87 6.79
C ILE A 422 -11.43 15.42 6.55
N ARG A 423 -11.11 15.01 5.32
CA ARG A 423 -9.78 14.53 4.95
C ARG A 423 -9.13 15.48 3.97
N VAL A 424 -8.00 16.04 4.37
CA VAL A 424 -7.30 17.07 3.60
C VAL A 424 -5.95 16.51 3.16
N MET A 425 -5.75 16.38 1.84
CA MET A 425 -4.48 15.96 1.26
C MET A 425 -3.57 17.17 1.12
N MET A 426 -2.42 17.16 1.80
CA MET A 426 -1.46 18.27 1.87
C MET A 426 -0.17 17.92 1.11
N CYS A 427 0.38 18.88 0.37
CA CYS A 427 1.73 18.82 -0.22
C CYS A 427 2.49 20.11 0.13
N GLY A 428 3.29 20.07 1.20
CA GLY A 428 3.77 21.32 1.80
C GLY A 428 2.60 22.12 2.38
N ASP A 429 2.60 23.43 2.15
CA ASP A 429 1.50 24.31 2.55
C ASP A 429 0.28 24.23 1.59
N ASP A 430 0.39 23.50 0.47
CA ASP A 430 -0.68 23.39 -0.51
C ASP A 430 -1.72 22.34 -0.07
N ILE A 431 -2.99 22.73 -0.09
CA ILE A 431 -4.12 21.81 -0.05
C ILE A 431 -4.39 21.32 -1.48
N ILE A 432 -4.27 20.01 -1.70
CA ILE A 432 -4.49 19.39 -3.00
C ILE A 432 -5.96 19.02 -3.20
N GLU A 433 -6.55 18.40 -2.17
CA GLU A 433 -7.90 17.85 -2.21
C GLU A 433 -8.48 17.88 -0.80
N VAL A 434 -9.78 18.22 -0.71
CA VAL A 434 -10.58 18.10 0.51
C VAL A 434 -11.73 17.14 0.24
N SER A 435 -11.84 16.12 1.08
CA SER A 435 -12.90 15.12 1.00
C SER A 435 -13.60 14.96 2.35
N ARG A 436 -14.80 14.37 2.33
CA ARG A 436 -15.55 14.01 3.53
C ARG A 436 -15.80 12.51 3.53
N THR A 437 -15.57 11.87 4.68
CA THR A 437 -16.02 10.49 4.90
C THR A 437 -17.42 10.45 5.51
N GLN A 438 -18.18 9.43 5.14
CA GLN A 438 -19.51 9.17 5.68
C GLN A 438 -19.75 7.66 5.79
N TRP A 439 -20.50 7.25 6.80
CA TRP A 439 -20.88 5.86 6.99
C TRP A 439 -22.10 5.53 6.12
N ILE A 440 -21.95 4.59 5.20
CA ILE A 440 -23.05 4.08 4.37
C ILE A 440 -23.36 2.66 4.82
N THR A 441 -24.64 2.40 5.13
CA THR A 441 -25.10 1.04 5.43
C THR A 441 -25.46 0.33 4.13
N THR A 442 -24.65 -0.63 3.70
CA THR A 442 -25.00 -1.48 2.56
C THR A 442 -25.84 -2.65 3.06
N THR A 443 -27.05 -2.79 2.54
CA THR A 443 -27.90 -3.96 2.74
C THR A 443 -27.63 -4.98 1.65
N THR A 444 -26.64 -5.85 1.84
CA THR A 444 -26.63 -7.14 1.12
C THR A 444 -27.37 -8.17 1.97
N ARG A 445 -28.14 -9.04 1.30
CA ARG A 445 -29.02 -10.05 1.92
C ARG A 445 -28.31 -10.70 3.12
N ASP A 446 -28.88 -10.43 4.30
CA ASP A 446 -28.64 -11.06 5.61
C ASP A 446 -27.63 -10.43 6.58
N LYS A 447 -26.81 -9.42 6.22
CA LYS A 447 -26.00 -8.67 7.22
C LYS A 447 -25.80 -7.19 6.85
N PRO A 448 -26.41 -6.23 7.57
CA PRO A 448 -26.07 -4.83 7.37
C PRO A 448 -24.59 -4.61 7.66
N ARG A 449 -23.85 -4.08 6.68
CA ARG A 449 -22.46 -3.67 6.84
C ARG A 449 -22.39 -2.16 6.73
N ARG A 450 -21.90 -1.48 7.77
CA ARG A 450 -21.46 -0.08 7.67
C ARG A 450 -20.12 -0.08 6.92
N LYS A 451 -20.09 0.55 5.75
CA LYS A 451 -18.86 0.85 5.01
C LYS A 451 -18.57 2.33 5.14
N LEU A 452 -17.30 2.68 5.32
CA LEU A 452 -16.85 4.07 5.25
C LEU A 452 -16.69 4.43 3.77
N HIS A 453 -17.32 5.52 3.36
CA HIS A 453 -17.28 6.04 2.00
C HIS A 453 -16.68 7.44 2.00
N ALA A 454 -15.76 7.75 1.09
CA ALA A 454 -15.26 9.11 0.89
C ALA A 454 -15.90 9.76 -0.34
N ARG A 455 -16.21 11.06 -0.25
CA ARG A 455 -16.66 11.87 -1.40
C ARG A 455 -15.98 13.24 -1.38
N ALA A 456 -15.97 13.92 -2.52
CA ALA A 456 -15.56 15.32 -2.57
C ALA A 456 -16.31 16.16 -1.52
N PHE A 457 -15.59 17.09 -0.91
CA PHE A 457 -16.15 18.01 0.07
C PHE A 457 -17.01 19.07 -0.62
N ASN A 458 -18.21 19.29 -0.12
CA ASN A 458 -19.12 20.33 -0.59
C ASN A 458 -19.25 21.38 0.50
N LEU A 459 -18.75 22.59 0.25
CA LEU A 459 -18.74 23.68 1.23
C LEU A 459 -20.13 23.99 1.80
N ASP A 460 -21.15 24.04 0.94
CA ASP A 460 -22.51 24.40 1.37
C ASP A 460 -23.16 23.32 2.22
N ASP A 461 -23.03 22.06 1.81
CA ASP A 461 -23.64 20.93 2.52
C ASP A 461 -22.84 20.55 3.77
N ASP A 462 -21.51 20.49 3.67
CA ASP A 462 -20.62 19.95 4.70
C ASP A 462 -20.27 20.95 5.80
N LEU A 463 -20.57 22.24 5.61
CA LEU A 463 -20.50 23.27 6.66
C LEU A 463 -21.87 23.81 7.07
N SER A 464 -22.96 23.19 6.62
CA SER A 464 -24.33 23.57 7.02
C SER A 464 -24.60 23.42 8.53
N TRP A 465 -23.85 22.53 9.21
CA TRP A 465 -23.90 22.39 10.67
C TRP A 465 -23.37 23.62 11.42
N PHE A 466 -22.52 24.44 10.77
CA PHE A 466 -21.91 25.61 11.38
C PHE A 466 -22.83 26.83 11.26
N SER A 467 -23.33 27.11 10.04
CA SER A 467 -24.23 28.23 9.81
C SER A 467 -25.10 28.06 8.57
N SER A 468 -26.31 28.63 8.63
CA SER A 468 -27.19 28.79 7.47
C SER A 468 -26.73 29.90 6.52
N ASP A 469 -25.87 30.83 6.97
CA ASP A 469 -25.31 31.91 6.14
C ASP A 469 -24.13 31.41 5.28
N PRO A 470 -24.19 31.53 3.94
CA PRO A 470 -23.08 31.18 3.04
C PRO A 470 -21.75 31.90 3.36
N GLU A 471 -21.77 33.15 3.80
CA GLU A 471 -20.53 33.89 4.07
C GLU A 471 -19.85 33.41 5.35
N GLU A 472 -20.63 33.06 6.38
CA GLU A 472 -20.09 32.42 7.59
C GLU A 472 -19.50 31.03 7.27
N ARG A 473 -20.13 30.26 6.37
CA ARG A 473 -19.56 28.97 5.91
C ARG A 473 -18.25 29.15 5.16
N LYS A 474 -18.15 30.15 4.28
CA LYS A 474 -16.86 30.50 3.63
C LYS A 474 -15.80 30.87 4.66
N GLY A 475 -16.15 31.67 5.67
CA GLY A 475 -15.25 32.00 6.78
C GLY A 475 -14.77 30.75 7.52
N LYS A 476 -15.66 29.78 7.78
CA LYS A 476 -15.31 28.51 8.42
C LYS A 476 -14.44 27.62 7.54
N TYR A 477 -14.64 27.64 6.22
CA TYR A 477 -13.75 26.95 5.29
C TYR A 477 -12.35 27.57 5.26
N SER A 478 -12.23 28.90 5.25
CA SER A 478 -10.92 29.57 5.37
C SER A 478 -10.23 29.27 6.71
N GLU A 479 -11.00 29.08 7.78
CA GLU A 479 -10.44 28.57 9.05
C GLU A 479 -9.89 27.15 8.92
N LEU A 480 -10.59 26.25 8.23
CA LEU A 480 -10.11 24.89 7.94
C LEU A 480 -8.78 24.94 7.18
N GLU A 481 -8.66 25.79 6.16
CA GLU A 481 -7.43 25.94 5.39
C GLU A 481 -6.27 26.41 6.28
N ALA A 482 -6.50 27.46 7.08
CA ALA A 482 -5.51 27.98 8.01
C ALA A 482 -5.11 26.95 9.08
N PHE A 483 -6.08 26.16 9.56
CA PHE A 483 -5.86 25.07 10.51
C PHE A 483 -4.95 23.98 9.90
N CYS A 484 -5.22 23.56 8.66
CA CYS A 484 -4.42 22.57 7.95
C CYS A 484 -2.97 23.03 7.73
N VAL A 485 -2.77 24.25 7.25
CA VAL A 485 -1.44 24.83 7.04
C VAL A 485 -0.67 24.95 8.36
N PHE A 486 -1.34 25.42 9.43
CA PHE A 486 -0.72 25.48 10.76
C PHE A 486 -0.23 24.10 11.21
N TRP A 487 -1.10 23.08 11.15
CA TRP A 487 -0.76 21.73 11.61
C TRP A 487 0.33 21.08 10.77
N HIS A 488 0.30 21.26 9.44
CA HIS A 488 1.37 20.77 8.56
C HIS A 488 2.72 21.35 8.98
N ARG A 489 2.83 22.68 9.09
CA ARG A 489 4.06 23.38 9.51
C ARG A 489 4.52 22.93 10.90
N ALA A 490 3.61 22.91 11.86
CA ALA A 490 3.91 22.51 13.24
C ALA A 490 4.41 21.06 13.34
N LEU A 491 3.87 20.16 12.51
CA LEU A 491 4.34 18.79 12.39
C LEU A 491 5.75 18.75 11.79
N ILE A 492 6.00 19.37 10.64
CA ILE A 492 7.34 19.31 10.01
C ILE A 492 8.45 20.08 10.77
N GLU A 493 8.08 20.89 11.75
CA GLU A 493 8.98 21.57 12.69
C GLU A 493 9.05 20.90 14.07
N PHE A 494 8.32 19.81 14.30
CA PHE A 494 8.39 19.08 15.56
C PHE A 494 9.76 18.42 15.72
N PHE A 495 10.30 18.42 16.94
CA PHE A 495 11.70 18.04 17.19
C PHE A 495 12.05 16.59 16.81
N GLU A 496 11.06 15.70 16.74
CA GLU A 496 11.22 14.31 16.30
C GLU A 496 11.01 14.09 14.79
N VAL A 497 10.84 15.15 13.99
CA VAL A 497 10.50 15.05 12.57
C VAL A 497 11.48 14.21 11.78
N THR A 498 12.77 14.44 11.96
CA THR A 498 13.82 13.73 11.23
C THR A 498 13.86 12.24 11.55
N ARG A 499 13.27 11.84 12.68
CA ARG A 499 13.27 10.46 13.14
C ARG A 499 11.97 9.73 12.76
N ASN A 500 10.83 10.35 13.01
CA ASN A 500 9.55 9.64 13.10
C ASN A 500 8.56 9.98 11.99
N PHE A 501 8.69 11.11 11.30
CA PHE A 501 7.70 11.56 10.31
C PHE A 501 8.36 12.49 9.29
N GLU A 502 9.55 12.14 8.83
CA GLU A 502 10.33 12.96 7.92
C GLU A 502 9.61 13.13 6.58
N SER A 503 8.89 12.11 6.14
CA SER A 503 8.14 12.13 4.89
C SER A 503 6.90 13.02 4.89
N ALA A 504 6.48 13.54 6.05
CA ALA A 504 5.48 14.61 6.14
C ALA A 504 5.92 15.89 5.37
N ARG A 505 7.22 16.06 5.12
CA ARG A 505 7.77 17.15 4.28
C ARG A 505 7.41 17.02 2.80
N VAL A 506 7.18 15.80 2.33
CA VAL A 506 6.67 15.52 0.97
C VAL A 506 5.16 15.76 0.96
N GLY A 507 4.46 15.16 1.90
CA GLY A 507 3.02 15.32 2.02
C GLY A 507 2.43 14.42 3.09
N LEU A 508 1.18 14.70 3.43
CA LEU A 508 0.40 13.94 4.40
C LEU A 508 -1.09 14.12 4.12
N ARG A 509 -1.92 13.29 4.74
CA ARG A 509 -3.35 13.52 4.85
C ARG A 509 -3.66 13.92 6.28
N LEU A 510 -4.48 14.95 6.50
CA LEU A 510 -5.05 15.25 7.81
C LEU A 510 -6.45 14.68 7.88
N ASP A 511 -6.71 13.80 8.86
CA ASP A 511 -8.05 13.32 9.17
C ASP A 511 -8.60 14.16 10.31
N ILE A 512 -9.62 14.97 10.01
CA ILE A 512 -10.07 16.07 10.85
C ILE A 512 -11.50 15.77 11.35
N GLY A 513 -11.67 15.82 12.67
CA GLY A 513 -12.95 15.83 13.35
C GLY A 513 -13.39 17.23 13.76
N ILE A 514 -14.59 17.32 14.33
CA ILE A 514 -15.19 18.55 14.84
C ILE A 514 -15.41 18.35 16.35
N SER A 515 -14.79 19.20 17.15
CA SER A 515 -14.95 19.19 18.60
C SER A 515 -16.39 19.56 19.01
N PRO A 516 -16.79 19.28 20.28
CA PRO A 516 -18.10 19.71 20.78
C PRO A 516 -18.37 21.22 20.68
N ASN A 517 -17.31 22.04 20.64
CA ASN A 517 -17.41 23.50 20.53
C ASN A 517 -17.39 23.99 19.07
N GLY A 518 -17.30 23.09 18.09
CA GLY A 518 -17.23 23.45 16.67
C GLY A 518 -15.82 23.74 16.15
N ASP A 519 -14.78 23.63 16.99
CA ASP A 519 -13.38 23.74 16.54
C ASP A 519 -12.94 22.48 15.80
N PHE A 520 -12.06 22.63 14.81
CA PHE A 520 -11.45 21.51 14.11
C PHE A 520 -10.39 20.81 14.98
N CYS A 521 -10.26 19.49 14.84
CA CYS A 521 -9.24 18.72 15.56
C CYS A 521 -8.73 17.54 14.73
N ILE A 522 -7.42 17.33 14.73
CA ILE A 522 -6.81 16.19 14.02
C ILE A 522 -7.15 14.89 14.77
N ASN A 523 -7.66 13.85 14.11
CA ASN A 523 -7.76 12.50 14.66
C ASN A 523 -6.52 11.68 14.31
N GLU A 524 -6.05 11.78 13.06
CA GLU A 524 -4.93 11.02 12.50
C GLU A 524 -4.22 11.85 11.40
N PHE A 525 -2.93 11.59 11.14
CA PHE A 525 -2.22 12.16 10.00
C PHE A 525 -1.33 11.14 9.27
N PRO A 526 -1.86 10.29 8.38
CA PRO A 526 -1.00 9.38 7.65
C PRO A 526 -0.11 10.14 6.66
N ARG A 527 1.14 9.70 6.51
CA ARG A 527 2.11 10.27 5.55
C ARG A 527 1.65 9.95 4.13
N TRP A 528 2.17 10.68 3.14
CA TRP A 528 1.74 10.55 1.74
C TRP A 528 1.73 9.11 1.20
N PHE A 529 2.69 8.26 1.59
CA PHE A 529 2.75 6.87 1.14
C PHE A 529 1.81 5.92 1.90
N GLY A 530 1.40 6.27 3.13
CA GLY A 530 0.48 5.50 3.98
C GLY A 530 -0.97 5.99 3.92
N ALA A 531 -1.19 7.19 3.39
CA ALA A 531 -2.50 7.79 3.24
C ALA A 531 -3.26 7.14 2.09
N ASN A 532 -4.28 6.33 2.34
CA ASN A 532 -5.19 5.83 1.29
C ASN A 532 -5.98 6.99 0.64
N TRP A 533 -6.06 7.05 -0.71
CA TRP A 533 -6.71 8.16 -1.42
C TRP A 533 -8.17 7.93 -1.80
N PHE A 534 -8.74 6.74 -1.61
CA PHE A 534 -10.14 6.45 -1.96
C PHE A 534 -10.44 6.76 -3.43
N SER A 535 -9.49 6.45 -4.32
CA SER A 535 -9.44 6.93 -5.71
C SER A 535 -10.70 6.66 -6.52
N GLU A 536 -11.37 5.52 -6.31
CA GLU A 536 -12.60 5.19 -7.04
C GLU A 536 -13.83 5.92 -6.48
N GLN A 537 -13.80 6.29 -5.20
CA GLN A 537 -14.90 6.94 -4.50
C GLN A 537 -14.83 8.47 -4.61
N ILE A 538 -13.61 9.02 -4.73
CA ILE A 538 -13.35 10.42 -5.06
C ILE A 538 -13.30 10.54 -6.58
N ARG A 539 -14.46 10.74 -7.22
CA ARG A 539 -14.55 10.88 -8.68
C ARG A 539 -13.89 12.19 -9.14
N GLY A 540 -12.87 12.09 -10.00
CA GLY A 540 -12.27 13.22 -10.72
C GLY A 540 -10.77 13.07 -10.98
N PRO A 541 -10.13 14.08 -11.61
CA PRO A 541 -8.68 14.13 -11.83
C PRO A 541 -7.86 14.28 -10.52
N GLY A 542 -8.51 14.36 -9.36
CA GLY A 542 -7.85 14.59 -8.06
C GLY A 542 -6.87 13.50 -7.65
N SER A 543 -7.16 12.22 -7.90
CA SER A 543 -6.28 11.11 -7.49
C SER A 543 -4.94 11.08 -8.23
N THR A 544 -4.94 11.40 -9.53
CA THR A 544 -3.73 11.49 -10.35
C THR A 544 -2.96 12.78 -10.07
N GLU A 545 -3.65 13.87 -9.75
CA GLU A 545 -3.04 15.13 -9.30
C GLU A 545 -2.34 15.00 -7.94
N ILE A 546 -2.93 14.28 -6.98
CA ILE A 546 -2.29 13.94 -5.70
C ILE A 546 -0.99 13.17 -5.95
N ALA A 547 -1.04 12.10 -6.76
CA ALA A 547 0.16 11.34 -7.14
C ALA A 547 1.22 12.24 -7.77
N ARG A 548 0.81 13.10 -8.70
CA ARG A 548 1.71 14.02 -9.41
C ARG A 548 2.42 14.95 -8.43
N LYS A 549 1.67 15.70 -7.60
CA LYS A 549 2.23 16.67 -6.66
C LYS A 549 3.15 16.02 -5.63
N TRP A 550 2.76 14.89 -5.04
CA TRP A 550 3.61 14.20 -4.08
C TRP A 550 4.84 13.55 -4.72
N GLY A 551 4.73 13.01 -5.93
CA GLY A 551 5.88 12.51 -6.69
C GLY A 551 6.90 13.61 -7.00
N GLU A 552 6.41 14.75 -7.51
CA GLU A 552 7.24 15.93 -7.78
C GLU A 552 7.92 16.45 -6.52
N ARG A 553 7.17 16.54 -5.42
CA ARG A 553 7.70 17.00 -4.14
C ARG A 553 8.71 16.03 -3.54
N LEU A 554 8.48 14.73 -3.68
CA LEU A 554 9.44 13.71 -3.26
C LEU A 554 10.77 13.91 -3.98
N ALA A 555 10.73 14.00 -5.32
CA ALA A 555 11.93 14.19 -6.14
C ALA A 555 12.72 15.44 -5.68
N GLN A 556 12.03 16.55 -5.42
CA GLN A 556 12.65 17.77 -4.90
C GLN A 556 13.27 17.56 -3.51
N GLU A 557 12.55 16.91 -2.59
CA GLU A 557 13.01 16.73 -1.21
C GLU A 557 14.23 15.79 -1.11
N ILE A 558 14.25 14.71 -1.88
CA ILE A 558 15.39 13.77 -1.85
C ILE A 558 16.61 14.28 -2.63
N SER A 559 16.42 15.14 -3.64
CA SER A 559 17.51 15.75 -4.41
C SER A 559 18.13 16.99 -3.75
N ARG A 560 17.44 17.64 -2.81
CA ARG A 560 18.01 18.74 -2.00
C ARG A 560 18.92 18.25 -0.88
N ARG A 561 18.78 17.00 -0.48
CA ARG A 561 19.53 16.34 0.59
C ARG A 561 20.72 15.60 0.01
#